data_AF-A0A7C2B1S5-F1
#
_entry.id   AF-A0A7C2B1S5-F1
#
_cell.length_a   1.000
_cell.length_b   1.000
_cell.length_c   1.000
_cell.angle_alpha   90.00
_cell.angle_beta   90.00
_cell.angle_gamma   90.00
#
_symmetry.space_group_name_H-M   'P 1'
#
loop_
_entity.id
_entity.type
_entity.pdbx_description
1 polymer ?
#
loop_
_entity_poly.entity_id
_entity_poly.type
_entity_poly.pdbx_seq_one_letter_code
_entity_poly.pdbx_strand_id
1 'polypeptide(L)'
;AGRMPAYVDTGLNVVHVDDVAEGHLLAFDKGQVGERYILGGEDMTLRDILVEIAVLTGGRPPRFQIPRAPLLPLAFAAEAWARVSGGEPFMTVDGLRMAKKKMFFSSAKAHRQLGYRARPAVEALRDAVKWFGEQGYL
;
A
#
# COMPACT_ATOMS: atom_id res chain seq x y z
N ALA A 1 -13.13 -15.03 3.12
CA ALA A 1 -13.14 -15.45 1.69
C ALA A 1 -13.47 -14.31 0.71
N GLY A 2 -12.49 -13.90 -0.12
CA GLY A 2 -12.67 -13.33 -1.47
C GLY A 2 -13.69 -12.21 -1.72
N ARG A 3 -13.77 -11.17 -0.86
CA ARG A 3 -14.75 -10.08 -1.00
C ARG A 3 -14.34 -8.92 -1.92
N MET A 4 -13.17 -8.99 -2.56
CA MET A 4 -12.64 -7.93 -3.42
C MET A 4 -12.54 -8.41 -4.89
N PRO A 5 -13.66 -8.49 -5.63
CA PRO A 5 -13.67 -9.00 -7.00
C PRO A 5 -13.00 -8.05 -8.00
N ALA A 6 -12.89 -6.77 -7.63
CA ALA A 6 -12.42 -5.70 -8.49
C ALA A 6 -11.52 -4.72 -7.74
N TYR A 7 -10.59 -4.08 -8.47
CA TYR A 7 -9.64 -3.12 -7.93
C TYR A 7 -9.37 -1.99 -8.94
N VAL A 8 -8.89 -0.86 -8.46
CA VAL A 8 -8.39 0.24 -9.31
C VAL A 8 -6.88 0.09 -9.43
N ASP A 9 -6.35 0.14 -10.65
CA ASP A 9 -4.90 0.10 -10.86
C ASP A 9 -4.20 1.21 -10.09
N THR A 10 -3.14 0.84 -9.36
CA THR A 10 -2.24 1.75 -8.66
C THR A 10 -0.95 1.00 -8.30
N GLY A 11 0.06 1.74 -7.84
CA GLY A 11 1.35 1.20 -7.40
C GLY A 11 1.71 1.72 -6.02
N LEU A 12 2.25 0.86 -5.18
CA LEU A 12 2.62 1.10 -3.80
C LEU A 12 4.04 0.60 -3.54
N ASN A 13 4.74 1.21 -2.59
CA ASN A 13 5.97 0.66 -2.02
C ASN A 13 5.62 -0.07 -0.72
N VAL A 14 5.88 -1.38 -0.66
CA VAL A 14 5.56 -2.25 0.47
C VAL A 14 6.84 -2.57 1.25
N VAL A 15 6.79 -2.38 2.56
CA VAL A 15 7.94 -2.60 3.46
C VAL A 15 7.49 -3.33 4.71
N HIS A 16 8.34 -4.20 5.24
CA HIS A 16 8.10 -4.85 6.53
C HIS A 16 8.21 -3.85 7.68
N VAL A 17 7.32 -3.92 8.67
CA VAL A 17 7.31 -3.00 9.81
C VAL A 17 8.62 -3.07 10.62
N ASP A 18 9.16 -4.27 10.84
CA ASP A 18 10.45 -4.45 11.52
C ASP A 18 11.63 -3.81 10.75
N ASP A 19 11.62 -3.84 9.42
CA ASP A 19 12.68 -3.18 8.63
C ASP A 19 12.56 -1.66 8.77
N VAL A 20 11.34 -1.12 8.86
CA VAL A 20 11.14 0.30 9.16
C VAL A 20 11.70 0.62 10.55
N ALA A 21 11.42 -0.21 11.56
CA ALA A 21 11.95 -0.02 12.91
C ALA A 21 13.49 -0.07 12.93
N GLU A 22 14.11 -1.05 12.27
CA GLU A 22 15.57 -1.12 12.10
C GLU A 22 16.11 0.12 11.37
N GLY A 23 15.42 0.57 10.32
CA GLY A 23 15.77 1.77 9.58
C GLY A 23 15.80 3.03 10.44
N HIS A 24 14.93 3.13 11.46
CA HIS A 24 14.97 4.24 12.44
C HIS A 24 16.21 4.16 13.33
N LEU A 25 16.59 2.97 13.80
CA LEU A 25 17.83 2.78 14.57
C LEU A 25 19.07 3.12 13.73
N LEU A 26 19.10 2.69 12.47
CA LEU A 26 20.18 3.05 11.55
C LEU A 26 20.27 4.56 11.28
N ALA A 27 19.12 5.25 11.19
CA ALA A 27 19.08 6.70 11.06
C ALA A 27 19.55 7.41 12.34
N PHE A 28 19.27 6.85 13.52
CA PHE A 28 19.81 7.34 14.79
C PHE A 28 21.33 7.20 14.84
N ASP A 29 21.88 6.04 14.46
CA ASP A 29 23.32 5.76 14.56
C ASP A 29 24.16 6.46 13.48
N LYS A 30 23.65 6.55 12.25
CA LYS A 30 24.43 6.95 11.06
C LYS A 30 23.82 8.11 10.27
N GLY A 31 22.62 8.56 10.65
CA GLY A 31 21.93 9.64 9.96
C GLY A 31 22.63 10.98 10.15
N GLN A 32 22.37 11.90 9.23
CA GLN A 32 22.86 13.27 9.29
C GLN A 32 21.72 14.23 9.61
N VAL A 33 22.00 15.21 10.48
CA VAL A 33 21.02 16.25 10.84
C VAL A 33 20.59 17.03 9.60
N GLY A 34 19.29 17.19 9.42
CA GLY A 34 18.69 17.87 8.26
C GLY A 34 18.43 16.97 7.06
N GLU A 35 18.93 15.72 7.06
CA GLU A 35 18.70 14.78 5.96
C GLU A 35 17.40 13.98 6.12
N ARG A 36 16.80 13.62 4.99
CA ARG A 36 15.63 12.74 4.90
C ARG A 36 16.00 11.42 4.22
N TYR A 37 15.47 10.32 4.74
CA TYR A 37 15.72 8.96 4.24
C TYR A 37 14.38 8.26 4.00
N ILE A 38 14.21 7.69 2.81
CA ILE A 38 13.05 6.83 2.51
C ILE A 38 13.38 5.42 2.99
N LEU A 39 12.54 4.90 3.89
CA LEU A 39 12.60 3.53 4.40
C LEU A 39 11.54 2.68 3.68
N GLY A 40 11.70 2.54 2.37
CA GLY A 40 10.84 1.74 1.51
C GLY A 40 11.42 0.37 1.21
N GLY A 41 10.56 -0.60 0.93
CA GLY A 41 10.91 -1.94 0.51
C GLY A 41 10.76 -2.09 -1.00
N GLU A 42 9.77 -2.86 -1.42
CA GLU A 42 9.56 -3.28 -2.80
C GLU A 42 8.38 -2.54 -3.44
N ASP A 43 8.58 -2.02 -4.66
CA ASP A 43 7.52 -1.40 -5.45
C ASP A 43 6.64 -2.49 -6.09
N MET A 44 5.36 -2.56 -5.67
CA MET A 44 4.38 -3.52 -6.16
C MET A 44 3.14 -2.83 -6.72
N THR A 45 2.52 -3.41 -7.74
CA THR A 45 1.16 -2.98 -8.12
C THR A 45 0.15 -3.49 -7.10
N LEU A 46 -0.98 -2.80 -6.94
CA LEU A 46 -2.07 -3.31 -6.09
C LEU A 46 -2.55 -4.69 -6.55
N ARG A 47 -2.50 -4.95 -7.87
CA ARG A 47 -2.79 -6.27 -8.43
C ARG A 47 -1.86 -7.33 -7.86
N ASP A 48 -0.55 -7.09 -7.88
CA ASP A 48 0.45 -8.06 -7.44
C ASP A 48 0.32 -8.33 -5.95
N ILE A 49 0.06 -7.30 -5.14
CA ILE A 49 -0.23 -7.44 -3.70
C ILE A 49 -1.45 -8.34 -3.47
N LEU A 50 -2.56 -8.07 -4.17
CA LEU A 50 -3.80 -8.84 -4.02
C LEU A 50 -3.66 -10.28 -4.52
N VAL A 51 -2.85 -10.50 -5.56
CA VAL A 51 -2.52 -11.84 -6.06
C VAL A 51 -1.71 -12.60 -5.01
N GLU A 52 -0.68 -11.99 -4.44
CA GLU A 52 0.16 -12.63 -3.42
C GLU A 52 -0.65 -12.98 -2.17
N ILE A 53 -1.50 -12.07 -1.69
CA ILE A 53 -2.43 -12.35 -0.57
C ILE A 53 -3.37 -13.51 -0.91
N ALA A 54 -3.90 -13.57 -2.14
CA ALA A 54 -4.77 -14.66 -2.56
C ALA A 54 -4.04 -16.00 -2.54
N VAL A 55 -2.78 -16.05 -2.97
CA VAL A 55 -1.93 -17.24 -2.89
C VAL A 55 -1.73 -17.66 -1.43
N LEU A 56 -1.33 -16.72 -0.56
CA LEU A 56 -1.07 -16.98 0.86
C LEU A 56 -2.30 -17.45 1.64
N THR A 57 -3.49 -17.00 1.25
CA THR A 57 -4.76 -17.33 1.93
C THR A 57 -5.52 -18.49 1.28
N GLY A 58 -5.03 -19.06 0.16
CA GLY A 58 -5.79 -20.02 -0.65
C GLY A 58 -7.05 -19.44 -1.29
N GLY A 59 -7.12 -18.10 -1.39
CA GLY A 59 -8.21 -17.35 -1.97
C GLY A 59 -8.17 -17.26 -3.50
N ARG A 60 -9.09 -16.48 -4.07
CA ARG A 60 -9.09 -16.17 -5.50
C ARG A 60 -8.61 -14.74 -5.71
N PRO A 61 -7.64 -14.51 -6.62
CA PRO A 61 -7.17 -13.17 -6.93
C PRO A 61 -8.27 -12.34 -7.61
N PRO A 62 -8.20 -10.99 -7.54
CA PRO A 62 -9.15 -10.11 -8.22
C PRO A 62 -9.07 -10.32 -9.73
N ARG A 63 -10.24 -10.34 -10.39
CA ARG A 63 -10.34 -10.61 -11.83
C ARG A 63 -10.60 -9.36 -12.67
N PHE A 64 -11.13 -8.31 -12.05
CA PHE A 64 -11.59 -7.13 -12.76
C PHE A 64 -10.80 -5.88 -12.35
N GLN A 65 -10.11 -5.27 -13.30
CA GLN A 65 -9.53 -3.95 -13.12
C GLN A 65 -10.57 -2.90 -13.54
N ILE A 66 -10.95 -2.01 -12.62
CA ILE A 66 -11.92 -0.96 -12.89
C ILE A 66 -11.19 0.22 -13.57
N PRO A 67 -11.62 0.64 -14.78
CA PRO A 67 -11.09 1.84 -15.41
C PRO A 67 -11.40 3.08 -14.55
N ARG A 68 -10.47 4.02 -14.46
CA ARG A 68 -10.64 5.23 -13.62
C ARG A 68 -11.70 6.19 -14.18
N ALA A 69 -11.89 6.23 -15.50
CA ALA A 69 -12.80 7.17 -16.16
C ALA A 69 -14.26 7.12 -15.64
N PRO A 70 -14.91 5.94 -15.54
CA PRO A 70 -16.28 5.85 -14.99
C PRO A 70 -16.37 6.10 -13.48
N LEU A 71 -15.25 6.03 -12.74
CA LEU A 71 -15.24 6.31 -11.30
C LEU A 71 -15.25 7.80 -10.98
N LEU A 72 -14.84 8.66 -11.93
CA LEU A 72 -14.76 10.09 -11.69
C LEU A 72 -16.15 10.74 -11.49
N PRO A 73 -17.19 10.46 -12.33
CA PRO A 73 -18.55 10.93 -12.05
C PRO A 73 -19.12 10.39 -10.73
N LEU A 74 -18.80 9.13 -10.39
CA LEU A 74 -19.24 8.51 -9.14
C LEU A 74 -18.63 9.21 -7.92
N ALA A 75 -17.35 9.56 -7.98
CA ALA A 75 -16.67 10.32 -6.93
C ALA A 75 -17.29 11.71 -6.74
N PHE A 76 -17.60 12.43 -7.84
CA PHE A 76 -18.32 13.70 -7.75
C PHE A 76 -19.70 13.57 -7.10
N ALA A 77 -20.46 12.52 -7.45
CA ALA A 77 -21.76 12.26 -6.86
C ALA A 77 -21.65 11.89 -5.37
N ALA A 78 -20.67 11.07 -4.99
CA ALA A 78 -20.40 10.69 -3.61
C ALA A 78 -20.03 11.90 -2.75
N GLU A 79 -19.15 12.78 -3.24
CA GLU A 79 -18.79 14.02 -2.55
C GLU A 79 -19.94 15.02 -2.45
N ALA A 80 -20.79 15.12 -3.48
CA ALA A 80 -22.00 15.95 -3.43
C ALA A 80 -22.99 15.43 -2.39
N TRP A 81 -23.22 14.12 -2.35
CA TRP A 81 -24.08 13.48 -1.37
C TRP A 81 -23.54 13.61 0.06
N ALA A 82 -22.24 13.40 0.26
CA ALA A 82 -21.57 13.55 1.55
C ALA A 82 -21.72 14.98 2.11
N ARG A 83 -21.58 16.00 1.24
CA ARG A 83 -21.81 17.40 1.62
C ARG A 83 -23.23 17.69 2.08
N VAL A 84 -24.23 16.96 1.57
CA VAL A 84 -25.65 17.13 1.95
C VAL A 84 -26.02 16.29 3.18
N SER A 85 -25.45 15.09 3.29
CA SER A 85 -25.76 14.12 4.36
C SER A 85 -24.88 14.24 5.60
N GLY A 86 -23.80 15.04 5.55
CA GLY A 86 -22.90 15.28 6.69
C GLY A 86 -21.94 14.13 7.00
N GLY A 87 -21.79 13.15 6.10
CA GLY A 87 -20.87 12.01 6.25
C GLY A 87 -19.57 12.17 5.44
N GLU A 88 -18.65 11.22 5.59
CA GLU A 88 -17.47 11.14 4.72
C GLU A 88 -17.78 10.38 3.42
N PRO A 89 -17.34 10.89 2.25
CA PRO A 89 -17.53 10.18 1.00
C PRO A 89 -16.68 8.91 0.96
N PHE A 90 -17.28 7.78 0.59
CA PHE A 90 -16.56 6.51 0.42
C PHE A 90 -15.49 6.54 -0.69
N MET A 91 -15.56 7.54 -1.58
CA MET A 91 -14.64 7.76 -2.70
C MET A 91 -14.58 9.26 -3.01
N THR A 92 -13.36 9.79 -3.13
CA THR A 92 -13.11 11.20 -3.48
C THR A 92 -12.45 11.33 -4.85
N VAL A 93 -12.69 12.46 -5.51
CA VAL A 93 -12.06 12.85 -6.77
C VAL A 93 -10.55 12.94 -6.59
N ASP A 94 -10.10 13.51 -5.48
CA ASP A 94 -8.68 13.64 -5.17
C ASP A 94 -8.04 12.29 -4.86
N GLY A 95 -8.72 11.40 -4.13
CA GLY A 95 -8.27 10.03 -3.92
C GLY A 95 -8.11 9.27 -5.24
N LEU A 96 -9.04 9.43 -6.18
CA LEU A 96 -8.97 8.82 -7.51
C LEU A 96 -7.83 9.40 -8.37
N ARG A 97 -7.56 10.71 -8.26
CA ARG A 97 -6.43 11.37 -8.92
C ARG A 97 -5.09 10.95 -8.33
N MET A 98 -5.01 10.78 -7.01
CA MET A 98 -3.81 10.27 -6.33
C MET A 98 -3.53 8.83 -6.73
N ALA A 99 -4.56 7.97 -6.78
CA ALA A 99 -4.43 6.58 -7.21
C ALA A 99 -3.89 6.42 -8.65
N LYS A 100 -3.99 7.46 -9.49
CA LYS A 100 -3.38 7.50 -10.82
C LYS A 100 -1.85 7.49 -10.78
N LYS A 101 -1.25 8.06 -9.74
CA LYS A 101 0.21 8.09 -9.58
C LYS A 101 0.64 6.78 -8.91
N LYS A 102 1.64 6.11 -9.48
CA LYS A 102 2.30 4.99 -8.79
C LYS A 102 3.17 5.58 -7.70
N MET A 103 2.85 5.26 -6.45
CA MET A 103 3.55 5.70 -5.26
C MET A 103 4.81 4.83 -5.04
N PHE A 104 5.65 4.83 -6.07
CA PHE A 104 6.92 4.11 -6.11
C PHE A 104 8.05 5.00 -5.62
N PHE A 105 8.94 4.43 -4.83
CA PHE A 105 9.96 5.20 -4.12
C PHE A 105 11.30 4.50 -4.12
N SER A 106 12.38 5.30 -4.14
CA SER A 106 13.74 4.78 -4.06
C SER A 106 14.32 4.95 -2.65
N SER A 107 14.66 3.83 -2.02
CA SER A 107 15.41 3.77 -0.77
C SER A 107 16.93 3.84 -0.96
N ALA A 108 17.40 4.17 -2.17
CA ALA A 108 18.83 4.09 -2.52
C ALA A 108 19.72 4.99 -1.64
N LYS A 109 19.20 6.13 -1.17
CA LYS A 109 19.92 6.99 -0.21
C LYS A 109 20.10 6.31 1.15
N ALA A 110 19.03 5.71 1.68
CA ALA A 110 19.08 4.97 2.94
C ALA A 110 20.03 3.76 2.84
N HIS A 111 20.02 3.05 1.70
CA HIS A 111 20.96 1.95 1.45
C HIS A 111 22.41 2.42 1.51
N ARG A 112 22.75 3.51 0.81
CA ARG A 112 24.13 4.01 0.72
C ARG A 112 24.64 4.62 2.02
N GLN A 113 23.81 5.40 2.72
CA GLN A 113 24.26 6.20 3.86
C GLN A 113 24.01 5.51 5.22
N LEU A 114 22.94 4.75 5.35
CA LEU A 114 22.58 4.09 6.61
C LEU A 114 22.96 2.60 6.62
N GLY A 115 23.17 2.00 5.44
CA GLY A 115 23.29 0.56 5.28
C GLY A 115 21.94 -0.16 5.36
N TYR A 116 20.84 0.57 5.22
CA TYR A 116 19.47 0.03 5.25
C TYR A 116 19.30 -1.06 4.18
N ARG A 117 18.59 -2.14 4.51
CA ARG A 117 18.18 -3.20 3.59
C ARG A 117 16.81 -3.72 4.00
N ALA A 118 15.81 -3.51 3.16
CA ALA A 118 14.51 -4.13 3.34
C ALA A 118 14.51 -5.57 2.83
N ARG A 119 13.73 -6.44 3.49
CA ARG A 119 13.42 -7.78 2.99
C ARG A 119 12.35 -7.71 1.87
N PRO A 120 12.20 -8.77 1.06
CA PRO A 120 11.15 -8.84 0.03
C PRO A 120 9.75 -8.63 0.59
N ALA A 121 8.87 -7.97 -0.16
CA ALA A 121 7.52 -7.63 0.31
C ALA A 121 6.66 -8.85 0.63
N VAL A 122 6.90 -9.98 -0.02
CA VAL A 122 6.20 -11.25 0.24
C VAL A 122 6.35 -11.72 1.69
N GLU A 123 7.48 -11.45 2.35
CA GLU A 123 7.67 -11.80 3.75
C GLU A 123 6.76 -10.96 4.66
N ALA A 124 6.66 -9.65 4.39
CA ALA A 124 5.72 -8.77 5.10
C ALA A 124 4.26 -9.18 4.90
N LEU A 125 3.88 -9.54 3.67
CA LEU A 125 2.52 -10.01 3.39
C LEU A 125 2.21 -11.34 4.09
N ARG A 126 3.18 -12.26 4.12
CA ARG A 126 3.05 -13.56 4.80
C ARG A 126 2.87 -13.40 6.31
N ASP A 127 3.70 -12.58 6.94
CA ASP A 127 3.65 -12.38 8.38
C ASP A 127 2.37 -11.65 8.78
N ALA A 128 1.93 -10.68 7.98
CA ALA A 128 0.63 -10.02 8.17
C ALA A 128 -0.54 -11.02 8.06
N VAL A 129 -0.60 -11.83 6.99
CA VAL A 129 -1.66 -12.84 6.80
C VAL A 129 -1.68 -13.84 7.96
N LYS A 130 -0.51 -14.32 8.38
CA LYS A 130 -0.37 -15.22 9.53
C LYS A 130 -0.96 -14.59 10.78
N TRP A 131 -0.57 -13.36 11.11
CA TRP A 131 -1.06 -12.65 12.29
C TRP A 131 -2.58 -12.42 12.22
N PHE A 132 -3.13 -12.01 11.08
CA PHE A 132 -4.57 -11.86 10.90
C PHE A 132 -5.33 -13.18 11.14
N GLY A 133 -4.74 -14.31 10.73
CA GLY A 133 -5.30 -15.64 10.99
C GLY A 133 -5.29 -16.00 12.47
N GLU A 134 -4.17 -15.78 13.15
CA GLU A 134 -4.02 -16.04 14.59
C GLU A 134 -4.97 -15.20 15.46
N GLN A 135 -5.29 -13.98 15.02
CA GLN A 135 -6.23 -13.09 15.71
C GLN A 135 -7.71 -13.28 15.30
N GLY A 136 -8.01 -14.21 14.38
CA GLY A 136 -9.38 -14.53 13.97
C GLY A 136 -10.03 -13.52 13.02
N TYR A 137 -9.25 -12.79 12.23
CA TYR A 137 -9.74 -11.79 11.28
C TYR A 137 -9.96 -12.31 9.85
N LEU A 138 -9.55 -13.56 9.52
CA LEU A 138 -9.60 -14.14 8.17
C LEU A 138 -10.93 -14.84 7.81
#